data_AF-A0A358IWH4-F1
#
_entry.id   AF-A0A358IWH4-F1
#
_cell.length_a   1.000
_cell.length_b   1.000
_cell.length_c   1.000
_cell.angle_alpha   90.00
_cell.angle_beta   90.00
_cell.angle_gamma   90.00
#
_symmetry.space_group_name_H-M   'P 1'
#
loop_
_entity.id
_entity.type
_entity.pdbx_description
1 polymer ?
#
loop_
_entity_poly.entity_id
_entity_poly.type
_entity_poly.pdbx_seq_one_letter_code
_entity_poly.pdbx_strand_id
1 'polypeptide(L)'
;MADIEVFLDAAPGETRGVAFRDGRAETLIIHREDDRPEYRLGARVVGRVARLAPGLQGAFVDLGCGEPFGFLPLGKADRPAEGAKLELEITAEPRERKGPVLRRLGEASGEPRLLAPGPGVEAILRALYPDRPAMTGAEAIRAAT
;
A
#
# COMPACT_ATOMS: atom_id res chain seq x y z
N MET A 1 -11.22 -20.20 -23.43
CA MET A 1 -10.40 -19.26 -22.63
C MET A 1 -11.32 -18.11 -22.28
N ALA A 2 -11.38 -17.69 -21.02
CA ALA A 2 -12.16 -16.51 -20.63
C ALA A 2 -11.55 -15.27 -21.28
N ASP A 3 -12.38 -14.35 -21.74
CA ASP A 3 -11.90 -13.08 -22.28
C ASP A 3 -11.59 -12.13 -21.12
N ILE A 4 -10.40 -11.53 -21.14
CA ILE A 4 -9.94 -10.61 -20.11
C ILE A 4 -9.53 -9.31 -20.78
N GLU A 5 -10.21 -8.25 -20.39
CA GLU A 5 -9.95 -6.89 -20.83
C GLU A 5 -9.44 -6.09 -19.63
N VAL A 6 -8.30 -5.42 -19.79
CA VAL A 6 -7.64 -4.64 -18.74
C VAL A 6 -7.55 -3.19 -19.21
N PHE A 7 -7.96 -2.26 -18.37
CA PHE A 7 -8.00 -0.84 -18.66
C PHE A 7 -7.22 -0.05 -17.61
N LEU A 8 -6.48 0.96 -18.07
CA LEU A 8 -5.77 1.92 -17.25
C LEU A 8 -6.18 3.34 -17.67
N ASP A 9 -6.86 4.03 -16.76
CA ASP A 9 -7.19 5.44 -16.90
C ASP A 9 -6.34 6.28 -15.95
N ALA A 10 -5.36 7.00 -16.50
CA ALA A 10 -4.47 7.89 -15.76
C ALA A 10 -4.94 9.34 -15.95
N ALA A 11 -5.97 9.73 -15.20
CA ALA A 11 -6.53 11.07 -15.20
C ALA A 11 -5.78 11.98 -14.20
N PRO A 12 -5.87 13.32 -14.35
CA PRO A 12 -5.37 14.24 -13.33
C PRO A 12 -6.02 13.95 -11.97
N GLY A 13 -5.22 13.83 -10.91
CA GLY A 13 -5.68 13.58 -9.54
C GLY A 13 -6.07 12.14 -9.22
N GLU A 14 -6.29 11.27 -10.21
CA GLU A 14 -6.71 9.88 -9.98
C GLU A 14 -6.26 8.93 -11.10
N THR A 15 -5.65 7.82 -10.72
CA THR A 15 -5.36 6.70 -11.62
C THR A 15 -6.24 5.51 -11.27
N ARG A 16 -6.96 4.98 -12.26
CA ARG A 16 -7.88 3.84 -12.13
C ARG A 16 -7.41 2.68 -12.98
N GLY A 17 -7.42 1.50 -12.41
CA GLY A 17 -7.19 0.23 -13.09
C GLY A 17 -8.41 -0.65 -12.97
N VAL A 18 -8.94 -1.13 -14.09
CA VAL A 18 -10.13 -1.99 -14.11
C VAL A 18 -9.83 -3.22 -14.95
N ALA A 19 -10.28 -4.39 -14.51
CA ALA A 19 -10.28 -5.59 -15.34
C ALA A 19 -11.66 -6.22 -15.38
N PHE A 20 -12.04 -6.66 -16.57
CA PHE A 20 -13.27 -7.39 -16.83
C PHE A 20 -12.94 -8.81 -17.27
N ARG A 21 -13.70 -9.77 -16.77
CA ARG A 21 -13.70 -11.16 -17.24
C ARG A 21 -15.06 -11.49 -17.82
N ASP A 22 -15.10 -11.84 -19.09
CA ASP A 22 -16.33 -12.16 -19.82
C ASP A 22 -17.41 -11.06 -19.62
N GLY A 23 -16.99 -9.79 -19.73
CA GLY A 23 -17.83 -8.61 -19.55
C GLY A 23 -18.21 -8.26 -18.10
N ARG A 24 -17.71 -8.97 -17.08
CA ARG A 24 -17.94 -8.68 -15.66
C ARG A 24 -16.71 -8.07 -15.00
N ALA A 25 -16.87 -6.95 -14.31
CA ALA A 25 -15.79 -6.34 -13.54
C ALA A 25 -15.34 -7.28 -12.41
N GLU A 26 -14.04 -7.58 -12.35
CA GLU A 26 -13.44 -8.44 -11.32
C GLU A 26 -12.31 -7.75 -10.55
N THR A 27 -11.78 -6.64 -11.06
CA THR A 27 -10.76 -5.84 -10.38
C THR A 27 -11.03 -4.37 -10.57
N LEU A 28 -10.91 -3.63 -9.47
CA LEU A 28 -10.89 -2.18 -9.44
C LEU A 28 -9.78 -1.73 -8.50
N ILE A 29 -8.86 -0.94 -9.01
CA ILE A 29 -7.76 -0.33 -8.24
C ILE A 29 -7.83 1.17 -8.50
N ILE A 30 -7.78 1.96 -7.44
CA ILE A 30 -7.83 3.42 -7.55
C ILE A 30 -6.72 3.98 -6.67
N HIS A 31 -5.86 4.81 -7.25
CA HIS A 31 -4.94 5.66 -6.49
C HIS A 31 -5.28 7.12 -6.79
N ARG A 32 -5.41 7.91 -5.74
CA ARG A 32 -5.62 9.36 -5.82
C ARG A 32 -4.35 10.12 -5.47
N GLU A 33 -4.27 11.35 -5.94
CA GLU A 33 -3.14 12.24 -5.67
C GLU A 33 -3.04 12.64 -4.19
N ASP A 34 -4.17 12.68 -3.48
CA ASP A 34 -4.24 12.96 -2.04
C ASP A 34 -4.02 11.71 -1.16
N ASP A 35 -3.87 10.52 -1.76
CA ASP A 35 -3.46 9.32 -1.03
C ASP A 35 -2.02 9.47 -0.53
N ARG A 36 -1.78 9.01 0.70
CA ARG A 36 -0.44 9.02 1.29
C ARG A 36 0.39 7.85 0.76
N PRO A 37 1.50 8.09 0.03
CA PRO A 37 2.31 7.01 -0.52
C PRO A 37 2.96 6.13 0.57
N GLU A 38 3.16 6.64 1.78
CA GLU A 38 3.65 5.90 2.96
C GLU A 38 2.67 4.83 3.44
N TYR A 39 1.38 4.96 3.10
CA TYR A 39 0.31 4.06 3.53
C TYR A 39 -0.05 3.02 2.47
N ARG A 40 0.52 3.12 1.27
CA ARG A 40 0.24 2.21 0.17
C ARG A 40 0.77 0.82 0.46
N LEU A 41 0.00 -0.21 0.11
CA LEU A 41 0.42 -1.60 0.22
C LEU A 41 1.79 -1.81 -0.48
N GLY A 42 2.72 -2.46 0.21
CA GLY A 42 4.08 -2.72 -0.29
C GLY A 42 5.04 -1.53 -0.21
N ALA A 43 4.61 -0.36 0.27
CA ALA A 43 5.53 0.75 0.52
C ALA A 43 6.56 0.36 1.58
N ARG A 44 7.81 0.77 1.36
CA ARG A 44 8.91 0.63 2.32
C ARG A 44 9.19 1.97 2.96
N VAL A 45 9.30 1.98 4.29
CA VAL A 45 9.40 3.20 5.09
C VAL A 45 10.42 3.01 6.21
N VAL A 46 10.99 4.12 6.66
CA VAL A 46 11.58 4.20 7.99
C VAL A 46 10.50 4.65 8.95
N GLY A 47 10.29 3.90 10.03
CA GLY A 47 9.37 4.26 11.11
C GLY A 47 10.08 4.30 12.45
N ARG A 48 9.51 5.05 13.39
CA ARG A 48 9.98 5.12 14.78
C ARG A 48 8.98 4.44 15.69
N VAL A 49 9.42 3.47 16.50
CA VAL A 49 8.55 2.84 17.50
C VAL A 49 8.09 3.92 18.49
N ALA A 50 6.82 4.27 18.43
CA ALA A 50 6.24 5.32 19.25
C ALA A 50 5.89 4.81 20.65
N ARG A 51 5.34 3.59 20.72
CA ARG A 51 5.05 2.89 21.97
C ARG A 51 4.94 1.38 21.78
N LEU A 52 5.31 0.61 22.80
CA LEU A 52 5.02 -0.83 22.82
C LEU A 52 3.56 -1.08 23.21
N ALA A 53 2.96 -2.14 22.66
CA ALA A 53 1.60 -2.59 22.97
C ALA A 53 1.59 -4.09 23.31
N PRO A 54 2.13 -4.52 24.47
CA PRO A 54 2.26 -5.94 24.82
C PRO A 54 0.93 -6.70 24.83
N GLY A 55 -0.16 -6.04 25.27
CA GLY A 55 -1.50 -6.61 25.26
C GLY A 55 -2.06 -6.92 23.87
N LEU A 56 -1.50 -6.31 22.82
CA LEU A 56 -1.82 -6.58 21.42
C LEU A 56 -0.73 -7.41 20.71
N GLN A 57 0.30 -7.85 21.44
CA GLN A 57 1.47 -8.52 20.89
C GLN A 57 2.12 -7.71 19.75
N GLY A 58 2.29 -6.40 19.95
CA GLY A 58 2.83 -5.53 18.92
C GLY A 58 3.37 -4.20 19.43
N ALA A 59 3.62 -3.29 18.50
CA ALA A 59 4.04 -1.92 18.76
C ALA A 59 3.32 -0.95 17.81
N PHE A 60 3.11 0.28 18.26
CA PHE A 60 2.67 1.37 17.40
C PHE A 60 3.89 2.13 16.88
N VAL A 61 3.89 2.42 15.59
CA VAL A 61 5.04 2.99 14.88
C VAL A 61 4.62 4.28 14.17
N ASP A 62 5.31 5.36 14.50
CA ASP A 62 5.20 6.66 13.86
C ASP A 62 5.94 6.65 12.51
N LEU A 63 5.18 6.88 11.44
CA LEU A 63 5.68 6.90 10.06
C LEU A 63 6.05 8.32 9.59
N GLY A 64 5.97 9.34 10.46
CA GLY A 64 6.30 10.73 10.14
C GLY A 64 5.16 11.55 9.54
N CYS A 65 3.96 10.97 9.46
CA CYS A 65 2.77 11.58 8.86
C CYS A 65 1.63 11.82 9.89
N GLY A 66 1.93 11.76 11.19
CA GLY A 66 0.94 11.91 12.26
C GLY A 66 0.09 10.65 12.48
N GLU A 67 -0.92 10.76 13.34
CA GLU A 67 -1.84 9.66 13.62
C GLU A 67 -2.82 9.38 12.45
N PRO A 68 -3.34 8.14 12.33
CA PRO A 68 -3.07 6.99 13.19
C PRO A 68 -1.71 6.34 12.89
N PHE A 69 -0.99 5.94 13.95
CA PHE A 69 0.26 5.19 13.81
C PHE A 69 0.04 3.80 13.22
N GLY A 70 1.05 3.32 12.49
CA GLY A 70 1.06 1.95 11.99
C GLY A 70 1.22 0.93 13.12
N PHE A 71 0.70 -0.27 12.89
CA PHE A 71 0.80 -1.37 13.84
C PHE A 71 1.81 -2.41 13.35
N LEU A 72 2.85 -2.64 14.15
CA LEU A 72 3.84 -3.69 13.92
C LEU A 72 3.53 -4.88 14.86
N PRO A 73 3.02 -6.01 14.35
CA PRO A 73 2.94 -7.24 15.12
C PRO A 73 4.35 -7.71 15.51
N LEU A 74 4.54 -8.10 16.76
CA LEU A 74 5.83 -8.55 17.29
C LEU A 74 5.77 -10.03 17.66
N GLY A 75 6.73 -10.80 17.16
CA GLY A 75 6.93 -12.19 17.59
C GLY A 75 7.48 -12.30 19.01
N LYS A 76 7.57 -13.52 19.54
CA LYS A 76 8.10 -13.77 20.89
C LYS A 76 9.53 -13.25 21.09
N ALA A 77 10.36 -13.33 20.06
CA ALA A 77 11.75 -12.87 20.09
C ALA A 77 11.92 -11.40 19.65
N ASP A 78 10.88 -10.76 19.10
CA ASP A 78 10.97 -9.39 18.61
C ASP A 78 10.71 -8.41 19.76
N ARG A 79 11.73 -7.61 20.08
CA ARG A 79 11.78 -6.73 21.25
C ARG A 79 12.44 -5.39 20.88
N PRO A 80 11.87 -4.61 19.95
CA PRO A 80 12.40 -3.27 19.69
C PRO A 80 12.17 -2.37 20.91
N ALA A 81 13.08 -1.43 21.13
CA ALA A 81 12.90 -0.38 22.13
C ALA A 81 11.95 0.71 21.62
N GLU A 82 11.29 1.42 22.53
CA GLU A 82 10.64 2.67 22.15
C GLU A 82 11.69 3.68 21.64
N GLY A 83 11.34 4.41 20.59
CA GLY A 83 12.26 5.27 19.86
C GLY A 83 13.12 4.56 18.82
N ALA A 84 13.16 3.22 18.79
CA ALA A 84 13.91 2.47 17.78
C ALA A 84 13.43 2.82 16.37
N LYS A 85 14.39 2.94 15.45
CA LYS A 85 14.15 3.26 14.04
C LYS A 85 14.25 1.97 13.23
N LEU A 86 13.17 1.61 12.55
CA LEU A 86 13.04 0.33 11.86
C LEU A 86 12.77 0.57 10.38
N GLU A 87 13.33 -0.29 9.54
CA GLU A 87 12.89 -0.42 8.16
C GLU A 87 11.67 -1.34 8.12
N LEU A 88 10.61 -0.88 7.48
CA LEU A 88 9.28 -1.49 7.53
C LEU A 88 8.67 -1.55 6.14
N GLU A 89 7.81 -2.54 5.92
CA GLU A 89 6.95 -2.67 4.75
C GLU A 89 5.48 -2.59 5.18
N ILE A 90 4.66 -1.88 4.41
CA ILE A 90 3.21 -1.88 4.59
C ILE A 90 2.62 -3.19 4.04
N THR A 91 1.99 -3.98 4.89
CA THR A 91 1.33 -5.24 4.50
C THR A 91 -0.19 -5.15 4.49
N ALA A 92 -0.76 -4.09 5.06
CA ALA A 92 -2.16 -3.74 4.88
C ALA A 92 -2.33 -2.22 5.03
N GLU A 93 -3.13 -1.63 4.15
CA GLU A 93 -3.42 -0.19 4.15
C GLU A 93 -4.27 0.21 5.37
N PRO A 94 -4.31 1.50 5.74
CA PRO A 94 -5.16 2.00 6.82
C PRO A 94 -6.63 1.68 6.56
N ARG A 95 -7.38 1.46 7.64
CA ARG A 95 -8.82 1.20 7.58
C ARG A 95 -9.55 1.88 8.73
N GLU A 96 -10.58 2.64 8.40
CA GLU A 96 -11.36 3.42 9.39
C GLU A 96 -10.44 4.26 10.29
N ARG A 97 -10.34 3.90 11.58
CA ARG A 97 -9.51 4.58 12.59
C ARG A 97 -8.18 3.86 12.86
N LYS A 98 -7.88 2.78 12.13
CA LYS A 98 -6.66 1.97 12.30
C LYS A 98 -5.62 2.41 11.27
N GLY A 99 -4.40 2.65 11.73
CA GLY A 99 -3.26 2.85 10.84
C GLY A 99 -2.88 1.58 10.08
N PRO A 100 -1.87 1.66 9.20
CA PRO A 100 -1.46 0.54 8.37
C PRO A 100 -0.85 -0.60 9.20
N VAL A 101 -0.90 -1.83 8.69
CA VAL A 101 -0.18 -2.97 9.29
C VAL A 101 1.20 -3.06 8.67
N LEU A 102 2.20 -3.31 9.51
CA LEU A 102 3.61 -3.25 9.16
C LEU A 102 4.28 -4.61 9.32
N ARG A 103 5.30 -4.84 8.50
CA ARG A 103 6.27 -5.93 8.64
C ARG A 103 7.66 -5.34 8.80
N ARG A 104 8.41 -5.81 9.80
CA ARG A 104 9.80 -5.42 10.01
C ARG A 104 10.71 -6.05 8.94
N LEU A 105 11.49 -5.23 8.25
CA LEU A 105 12.52 -5.65 7.30
C LEU A 105 13.93 -5.60 7.92
N GLY A 106 14.17 -4.67 8.84
CA GLY A 106 15.49 -4.51 9.47
C GLY A 106 15.55 -3.34 10.46
N GLU A 107 16.77 -3.02 10.88
CA GLU A 107 17.10 -1.76 11.57
C GLU A 107 17.23 -0.63 10.56
N ALA A 108 16.95 0.61 10.96
CA ALA A 108 17.12 1.79 10.12
C ALA A 108 17.73 2.97 10.90
N SER A 109 18.03 4.05 10.21
CA SER A 109 18.51 5.30 10.80
C SER A 109 17.79 6.53 10.22
N GLY A 110 17.89 7.63 10.95
CA GLY A 110 17.31 8.93 10.59
C GLY A 110 15.84 9.09 10.96
N GLU A 111 15.24 10.15 10.43
CA GLU A 111 13.83 10.45 10.67
C GLU A 111 12.90 9.56 9.82
N PRO A 112 11.65 9.34 10.31
CA PRO A 112 10.65 8.61 9.55
C PRO A 112 10.44 9.22 8.17
N ARG A 113 10.40 8.36 7.15
CA ARG A 113 10.31 8.78 5.74
C ARG A 113 9.93 7.60 4.85
N LEU A 114 9.40 7.91 3.67
CA LEU A 114 9.28 6.96 2.58
C LEU A 114 10.67 6.57 2.03
N LEU A 115 10.91 5.27 1.89
CA LEU A 115 12.10 4.74 1.20
C LEU A 115 11.76 4.33 -0.22
N ALA A 116 10.63 3.64 -0.41
CA ALA A 116 10.11 3.27 -1.72
C ALA A 116 8.58 3.22 -1.66
N PRO A 117 7.86 3.81 -2.62
CA PRO A 117 6.40 3.67 -2.70
C PRO A 117 6.03 2.21 -3.03
N GLY A 118 4.82 1.82 -2.62
CA GLY A 118 4.19 0.59 -3.14
C GLY A 118 3.97 0.67 -4.66
N PRO A 119 3.68 -0.46 -5.32
CA PRO A 119 3.47 -0.49 -6.78
C PRO A 119 2.35 0.47 -7.19
N GLY A 120 2.55 1.18 -8.31
CA GLY A 120 1.48 1.98 -8.94
C GLY A 120 0.42 1.09 -9.59
N VAL A 121 -0.72 1.68 -9.97
CA VAL A 121 -1.86 0.95 -10.54
C VAL A 121 -1.46 0.08 -11.74
N GLU A 122 -0.71 0.62 -12.69
CA GLU A 122 -0.22 -0.14 -13.85
C GLU A 122 0.65 -1.34 -13.45
N ALA A 123 1.55 -1.16 -12.47
CA ALA A 123 2.40 -2.24 -11.99
C ALA A 123 1.59 -3.34 -11.30
N ILE A 124 0.52 -2.98 -10.56
CA ILE A 124 -0.41 -3.93 -9.96
C ILE A 124 -1.17 -4.69 -11.06
N LEU A 125 -1.72 -3.99 -12.06
CA LEU A 125 -2.43 -4.62 -13.18
C LEU A 125 -1.54 -5.60 -13.93
N ARG A 126 -0.30 -5.23 -14.24
CA ARG A 126 0.67 -6.11 -14.89
C ARG A 126 1.02 -7.34 -14.05
N ALA A 127 1.03 -7.22 -12.72
CA ALA A 127 1.26 -8.36 -11.84
C ALA A 127 0.05 -9.33 -11.80
N LEU A 128 -1.17 -8.79 -11.82
CA LEU A 128 -2.41 -9.58 -11.82
C LEU A 128 -2.73 -10.20 -13.19
N TYR A 129 -2.38 -9.50 -14.28
CA TYR A 129 -2.71 -9.85 -15.65
C TYR A 129 -1.47 -9.76 -16.57
N PRO A 130 -0.43 -10.59 -16.36
CA PRO A 130 0.87 -10.44 -17.04
C PRO A 130 0.80 -10.54 -18.57
N ASP A 131 -0.12 -11.35 -19.09
CA ASP A 131 -0.28 -11.56 -20.54
C ASP A 131 -1.34 -10.65 -21.18
N ARG A 132 -1.86 -9.65 -20.45
CA ARG A 132 -2.91 -8.74 -20.90
C ARG A 132 -2.47 -7.28 -20.72
N PRO A 133 -1.91 -6.63 -21.75
CA PRO A 133 -1.53 -5.23 -21.66
C PRO A 133 -2.77 -4.35 -21.41
N ALA A 134 -2.64 -3.34 -20.56
CA ALA A 134 -3.73 -2.43 -20.27
C ALA A 134 -4.03 -1.52 -21.46
N MET A 135 -5.29 -1.43 -21.83
CA MET A 135 -5.81 -0.46 -22.78
C MET A 135 -5.93 0.91 -22.10
N THR A 136 -5.61 1.98 -22.83
CA THR A 136 -5.61 3.36 -22.33
C THR A 136 -6.49 4.27 -23.19
N GLY A 137 -6.66 5.54 -22.80
CA GLY A 137 -7.38 6.53 -23.59
C GLY A 137 -8.89 6.44 -23.45
N ALA A 138 -9.64 6.83 -24.49
CA ALA A 138 -11.10 7.02 -24.39
C ALA A 138 -11.87 5.74 -24.01
N GLU A 139 -11.36 4.57 -24.38
CA GLU A 139 -11.95 3.28 -23.98
C GLU A 139 -11.75 3.02 -22.49
N ALA A 140 -10.56 3.29 -21.96
CA ALA A 140 -10.27 3.15 -20.54
C ALA A 140 -11.11 4.10 -19.68
N ILE A 141 -11.27 5.36 -20.13
CA ILE A 141 -12.13 6.34 -19.45
C ILE A 141 -13.58 5.82 -19.36
N ARG A 142 -14.13 5.28 -20.47
CA ARG A 142 -15.50 4.73 -20.48
C ARG A 142 -15.64 3.48 -19.62
N ALA A 143 -14.62 2.63 -19.56
CA ALA A 143 -14.63 1.41 -18.77
C ALA A 143 -14.46 1.67 -17.25
N ALA A 144 -13.91 2.83 -16.87
CA ALA A 144 -13.61 3.21 -15.49
C ALA A 144 -14.64 4.16 -14.84
N THR A 145 -15.69 4.55 -15.57
CA THR A 145 -16.80 5.41 -15.12
C THR A 145 -18.08 4.60 -14.96
#